data_AF-A0A3A8KDU9-F1
#
_entry.id   AF-A0A3A8KDU9-F1
#
_cell.length_a   1.000
_cell.length_b   1.000
_cell.length_c   1.000
_cell.angle_alpha   90.00
_cell.angle_beta   90.00
_cell.angle_gamma   90.00
#
_symmetry.space_group_name_H-M   'P 1'
#
loop_
_entity.id
_entity.type
_entity.pdbx_description
1 polymer ?
#
loop_
_entity_poly.entity_id
_entity_poly.type
_entity_poly.pdbx_seq_one_letter_code
_entity_poly.pdbx_strand_id
1 'polypeptide(L)'
;MSWSSRHLLVPLSAVLLVLSACGGDDDKNPVCGNGIIESGEACDDGNRTEGDRCNNSCQVTTPTTDAGTNTDAGTDAGTETDAGTETDAGTETDAGTETDAGTIDAGTETDAGTTTDAGTETDAGTVDAGTGTDAGTGTDAGTGTDAGTGTDAGTGTDAGTGTDAGTGTDAGTGTDAGTETDAGTGTDAGTGTDAGTGTDAGTETDAGTGTDAGTETDGGAIDAGPAPDAGTGTDAGTGTDAGTAVTLSALEPAAVFARSGTTGETIPEPLEVTLSAEATTAVVVQVSSSSPSVVVANGGQVTVPAGSRSAPVVVTADEAAGSAKATLTATLGGDSRTATVRVLGATEAASLAYLSPETVSLSAGQTANVTVTLDIPAAAATTVALSTTGNVGTVPATVTVPANEISAKFTFTAGASGSTGTIVATLNGQSVSAQAQVTAGPTTNHVVISEVAGGGPAGAGDEFVELYNPTNAEVNIGGWKLQYKSATGPSYSGTYTLPSTARIAAHGFYLLTSSGYAGTVTADSSWGTVFAMSATAGHVRIGPAAMGTTPGDTNAVDTLGFGGTANAAEGNSPVSGAPATAGSYERKANAGASAATMEGSGADAAKGNSYDTNVNSADFIIRTTRGPQNKASGTEVP
;
A
#
# COMPACT_ATOMS: atom_id res chain seq x y z
N MET A 1 49.43 55.97 -49.90
CA MET A 1 49.78 56.16 -51.33
C MET A 1 48.64 55.62 -52.19
N SER A 2 48.59 55.91 -53.49
CA SER A 2 47.37 55.75 -54.32
C SER A 2 47.50 54.65 -55.39
N TRP A 3 46.43 53.88 -55.60
CA TRP A 3 45.83 53.43 -56.88
C TRP A 3 44.76 52.33 -56.58
N SER A 4 43.51 52.29 -57.08
CA SER A 4 42.84 52.78 -58.32
C SER A 4 43.21 51.96 -59.57
N SER A 5 42.31 51.37 -60.39
CA SER A 5 40.84 51.20 -60.46
C SER A 5 40.56 49.92 -61.32
N ARG A 6 39.35 49.38 -61.62
CA ARG A 6 38.20 49.97 -62.35
C ARG A 6 36.95 49.06 -62.41
N HIS A 7 35.79 49.70 -62.27
CA HIS A 7 34.48 49.54 -62.94
C HIS A 7 34.07 48.28 -63.74
N LEU A 8 32.82 47.83 -63.51
CA LEU A 8 31.72 47.94 -64.50
C LEU A 8 30.33 48.05 -63.81
N LEU A 9 29.24 48.26 -64.54
CA LEU A 9 27.90 48.60 -64.00
C LEU A 9 26.79 47.58 -64.38
N VAL A 10 25.93 47.22 -63.40
CA VAL A 10 24.45 47.44 -63.32
C VAL A 10 23.69 47.50 -64.67
N PRO A 11 22.58 46.74 -64.92
CA PRO A 11 21.36 46.76 -64.09
C PRO A 11 20.51 45.47 -63.88
N LEU A 12 19.56 45.62 -62.94
CA LEU A 12 18.29 44.93 -62.63
C LEU A 12 17.65 44.08 -63.75
N SER A 13 16.92 42.98 -63.48
CA SER A 13 15.74 42.93 -62.57
C SER A 13 15.33 41.50 -62.14
N ALA A 14 14.76 41.36 -60.94
CA ALA A 14 13.80 40.34 -60.42
C ALA A 14 14.00 38.83 -60.78
N VAL A 15 13.87 37.84 -59.87
CA VAL A 15 12.84 37.65 -58.82
C VAL A 15 13.42 36.89 -57.60
N LEU A 16 12.85 37.22 -56.43
CA LEU A 16 12.89 36.55 -55.12
C LEU A 16 13.00 35.00 -55.12
N LEU A 17 14.04 34.45 -54.46
CA LEU A 17 13.91 33.38 -53.44
C LEU A 17 15.15 33.29 -52.53
N VAL A 18 15.01 32.59 -51.39
CA VAL A 18 15.87 32.64 -50.19
C VAL A 18 17.17 31.83 -50.31
N LEU A 19 18.25 32.31 -49.68
CA LEU A 19 19.44 31.52 -49.34
C LEU A 19 19.27 30.86 -47.97
N SER A 20 19.25 29.51 -47.92
CA SER A 20 20.08 28.69 -47.01
C SER A 20 19.71 27.21 -47.16
N ALA A 21 20.72 26.36 -47.37
CA ALA A 21 20.58 24.91 -47.30
C ALA A 21 21.71 24.36 -46.43
N CYS A 22 21.43 24.24 -45.13
CA CYS A 22 22.26 23.61 -44.10
C CYS A 22 21.30 23.10 -43.01
N GLY A 23 21.59 21.92 -42.42
CA GLY A 23 21.02 21.47 -41.16
C GLY A 23 19.49 21.38 -41.10
N GLY A 24 18.95 20.24 -41.51
CA GLY A 24 17.75 19.73 -40.83
C GLY A 24 18.25 18.96 -39.62
N ASP A 25 18.28 19.60 -38.46
CA ASP A 25 18.32 18.88 -37.19
C ASP A 25 16.95 18.23 -36.99
N ASP A 26 16.89 16.99 -36.51
CA ASP A 26 15.62 16.33 -36.19
C ASP A 26 15.02 16.98 -34.93
N ASP A 27 14.16 17.98 -35.14
CA ASP A 27 13.28 18.56 -34.11
C ASP A 27 12.37 17.46 -33.54
N LYS A 28 12.91 16.71 -32.57
CA LYS A 28 12.12 15.94 -31.63
C LYS A 28 11.22 16.91 -30.87
N ASN A 29 9.96 16.93 -31.27
CA ASN A 29 8.94 17.72 -30.58
C ASN A 29 8.83 17.18 -29.14
N PRO A 30 9.16 17.97 -28.09
CA PRO A 30 9.26 17.48 -26.72
C PRO A 30 7.97 16.82 -26.23
N VAL A 31 8.10 15.78 -25.41
CA VAL A 31 7.02 14.83 -25.09
C VAL A 31 6.75 14.80 -23.59
N CYS A 32 6.17 15.89 -23.09
CA CYS A 32 5.85 16.06 -21.68
C CYS A 32 5.18 14.83 -21.04
N GLY A 33 5.66 14.47 -19.85
CA GLY A 33 5.22 13.32 -19.05
C GLY A 33 5.92 12.01 -19.39
N ASN A 34 7.21 12.06 -19.77
CA ASN A 34 8.00 10.88 -20.15
C ASN A 34 9.11 10.50 -19.14
N GLY A 35 9.43 11.38 -18.18
CA GLY A 35 10.46 11.22 -17.16
C GLY A 35 11.82 11.82 -17.52
N ILE A 36 11.97 12.44 -18.69
CA ILE A 36 13.22 12.99 -19.20
C ILE A 36 12.97 14.42 -19.69
N ILE A 37 13.65 15.39 -19.08
CA ILE A 37 13.62 16.79 -19.52
C ILE A 37 14.41 16.92 -20.84
N GLU A 38 13.70 16.99 -21.97
CA GLU A 38 14.27 17.19 -23.31
C GLU A 38 14.51 18.69 -23.62
N SER A 39 15.25 18.96 -24.70
CA SER A 39 15.67 20.32 -25.10
C SER A 39 14.51 21.19 -25.62
N GLY A 40 13.72 21.71 -24.68
CA GLY A 40 12.55 22.56 -24.94
C GLY A 40 11.59 22.64 -23.75
N GLU A 41 11.77 21.76 -22.75
CA GLU A 41 10.92 21.62 -21.59
C GLU A 41 11.49 22.40 -20.39
N ALA A 42 10.62 22.98 -19.55
CA ALA A 42 11.04 23.63 -18.30
C ALA A 42 11.00 22.65 -17.10
N CYS A 43 10.34 21.50 -17.26
CA CYS A 43 10.20 20.42 -16.32
C CYS A 43 9.68 19.17 -17.06
N ASP A 44 9.80 18.01 -16.45
CA ASP A 44 9.02 16.79 -16.72
C ASP A 44 9.02 16.01 -15.39
N ASP A 45 7.88 15.45 -14.98
CA ASP A 45 7.73 14.66 -13.75
C ASP A 45 7.18 13.24 -13.97
N GLY A 46 7.35 12.72 -15.19
CA GLY A 46 7.04 11.33 -15.54
C GLY A 46 5.55 11.04 -15.75
N ASN A 47 4.70 12.07 -15.77
CA ASN A 47 3.25 11.91 -15.77
C ASN A 47 2.53 13.03 -16.55
N ARG A 48 1.20 12.90 -16.74
CA ARG A 48 0.38 13.83 -17.55
C ARG A 48 -0.80 14.45 -16.78
N THR A 49 -0.68 14.55 -15.47
CA THR A 49 -1.71 15.18 -14.62
C THR A 49 -1.61 16.70 -14.74
N GLU A 50 -2.71 17.36 -15.08
CA GLU A 50 -2.72 18.81 -15.23
C GLU A 50 -2.82 19.49 -13.85
N GLY A 51 -1.79 20.26 -13.47
CA GLY A 51 -1.83 21.14 -12.28
C GLY A 51 -1.04 20.63 -11.07
N ASP A 52 -0.16 19.65 -11.22
CA ASP A 52 0.83 19.27 -10.21
C ASP A 52 2.11 20.13 -10.34
N ARG A 53 3.30 19.52 -10.48
CA ARG A 53 4.58 20.25 -10.57
C ARG A 53 4.94 20.61 -12.01
N CYS A 54 4.44 19.87 -13.00
CA CYS A 54 4.70 20.15 -14.40
C CYS A 54 3.44 19.96 -15.25
N ASN A 55 2.90 21.05 -15.81
CA ASN A 55 1.71 20.93 -16.65
C ASN A 55 2.00 20.24 -17.99
N ASN A 56 0.94 19.82 -18.70
CA ASN A 56 1.06 19.13 -20.00
C ASN A 56 1.65 19.99 -21.14
N SER A 57 2.00 21.26 -20.87
CA SER A 57 2.78 22.13 -21.76
C SER A 57 4.26 22.23 -21.36
N CYS A 58 4.71 21.38 -20.44
CA CYS A 58 6.07 21.35 -19.89
C CYS A 58 6.54 22.70 -19.33
N GLN A 59 5.65 23.35 -18.58
CA GLN A 59 5.92 24.57 -17.81
C GLN A 59 5.68 24.31 -16.32
N VAL A 60 6.59 24.80 -15.48
CA VAL A 60 6.52 24.65 -14.02
C VAL A 60 5.30 25.39 -13.48
N THR A 61 4.36 24.65 -12.90
CA THR A 61 3.17 25.21 -12.25
C THR A 61 3.46 25.56 -10.80
N THR A 62 3.47 26.86 -10.49
CA THR A 62 3.45 27.31 -9.08
C THR A 62 2.09 26.98 -8.46
N PRO A 63 2.01 26.23 -7.35
CA PRO A 63 0.73 25.82 -6.77
C PRO A 63 -0.12 27.01 -6.35
N THR A 64 -1.38 27.03 -6.78
CA THR A 64 -2.37 27.98 -6.28
C THR A 64 -2.94 27.52 -4.93
N THR A 65 -2.95 28.44 -3.96
CA THR A 65 -3.58 28.33 -2.62
C THR A 65 -3.02 27.26 -1.67
N ASP A 66 -2.09 27.70 -0.82
CA ASP A 66 -1.90 27.23 0.56
C ASP A 66 -3.17 27.39 1.42
N ALA A 67 -3.23 26.67 2.54
CA ALA A 67 -4.15 26.91 3.65
C ALA A 67 -3.48 26.60 5.02
N GLY A 68 -2.32 27.19 5.32
CA GLY A 68 -1.51 26.88 6.52
C GLY A 68 -1.03 28.09 7.34
N THR A 69 -0.75 29.23 6.70
CA THR A 69 -0.46 30.54 7.33
C THR A 69 0.55 30.61 8.50
N ASN A 70 1.67 31.29 8.27
CA ASN A 70 1.99 32.48 9.09
C ASN A 70 2.96 33.41 8.35
N THR A 71 2.68 34.71 8.44
CA THR A 71 3.44 35.77 7.75
C THR A 71 4.40 36.47 8.70
N ASP A 72 5.63 36.71 8.24
CA ASP A 72 6.17 38.07 8.25
C ASP A 72 6.97 38.32 6.96
N ALA A 73 6.98 39.56 6.48
CA ALA A 73 7.56 39.95 5.20
C ALA A 73 8.24 41.33 5.31
N GLY A 74 9.50 41.31 5.74
CA GLY A 74 10.35 42.51 5.88
C GLY A 74 11.48 42.55 4.84
N THR A 75 11.22 43.14 3.67
CA THR A 75 12.30 43.53 2.74
C THR A 75 12.98 44.82 3.20
N ASP A 76 14.30 44.79 3.32
CA ASP A 76 15.14 45.92 2.92
C ASP A 76 16.51 45.41 2.40
N ALA A 77 17.21 46.24 1.63
CA ALA A 77 18.51 45.94 1.05
C ALA A 77 19.59 46.84 1.66
N GLY A 78 20.64 46.25 2.24
CA GLY A 78 21.76 46.99 2.81
C GLY A 78 23.04 46.17 2.87
N THR A 79 24.12 46.72 2.34
CA THR A 79 25.48 46.27 2.65
C THR A 79 25.88 46.78 4.03
N GLU A 80 26.72 46.05 4.76
CA GLU A 80 28.07 46.54 5.05
C GLU A 80 28.97 45.43 5.62
N THR A 81 30.27 45.75 5.78
CA THR A 81 31.34 44.79 6.10
C THR A 81 32.05 45.12 7.42
N ASP A 82 32.58 44.07 8.07
CA ASP A 82 33.79 44.06 8.91
C ASP A 82 33.71 44.44 10.41
N ALA A 83 34.74 43.94 11.13
CA ALA A 83 35.32 44.34 12.41
C ALA A 83 34.57 44.06 13.74
N GLY A 84 35.23 43.33 14.66
CA GLY A 84 34.84 43.24 16.07
C GLY A 84 35.37 42.02 16.85
N THR A 85 36.68 41.91 17.10
CA THR A 85 37.25 40.88 18.01
C THR A 85 37.24 41.34 19.48
N GLU A 86 37.12 40.40 20.44
CA GLU A 86 38.19 40.04 21.40
C GLU A 86 37.73 39.22 22.64
N THR A 87 38.66 38.39 23.14
CA THR A 87 38.82 37.84 24.52
C THR A 87 37.62 37.33 25.35
N ASP A 88 37.49 36.00 25.41
CA ASP A 88 37.84 35.14 26.57
C ASP A 88 37.98 35.77 27.99
N ALA A 89 37.26 35.21 28.98
CA ALA A 89 37.80 34.79 30.30
C ALA A 89 36.69 34.18 31.22
N GLY A 90 36.94 33.02 31.84
CA GLY A 90 36.16 32.55 33.01
C GLY A 90 35.90 31.02 33.12
N THR A 91 36.77 30.30 33.82
CA THR A 91 36.76 28.82 33.97
C THR A 91 36.30 28.33 35.35
N GLU A 92 35.54 27.22 35.36
CA GLU A 92 35.48 26.11 36.37
C GLU A 92 35.24 26.42 37.88
N THR A 93 34.73 25.49 38.72
CA THR A 93 34.29 24.10 38.48
C THR A 93 32.77 23.95 38.84
N ASP A 94 32.19 23.21 39.81
CA ASP A 94 32.62 22.20 40.80
C ASP A 94 31.42 21.34 41.29
N ALA A 95 31.64 20.34 42.15
CA ALA A 95 30.67 19.29 42.49
C ALA A 95 30.24 19.21 43.97
N GLY A 96 29.13 18.52 44.25
CA GLY A 96 28.70 18.18 45.62
C GLY A 96 27.39 17.39 45.71
N THR A 97 27.46 16.07 45.91
CA THR A 97 26.42 15.24 46.55
C THR A 97 26.46 15.47 48.08
N GLU A 98 25.49 15.13 48.94
CA GLU A 98 24.66 13.93 49.15
C GLU A 98 23.26 14.35 49.68
N THR A 99 22.15 13.65 49.45
CA THR A 99 21.70 12.36 50.04
C THR A 99 21.59 12.36 51.58
N ASP A 100 20.36 12.41 52.11
CA ASP A 100 19.91 11.53 53.21
C ASP A 100 18.37 11.41 53.23
N ALA A 101 17.83 10.41 53.94
CA ALA A 101 16.40 10.12 54.03
C ALA A 101 15.87 10.20 55.48
N GLY A 102 14.62 10.63 55.66
CA GLY A 102 13.97 10.70 56.98
C GLY A 102 12.45 10.59 56.88
N THR A 103 11.86 9.62 57.60
CA THR A 103 10.44 9.23 57.48
C THR A 103 9.65 9.47 58.77
N ILE A 104 8.34 9.79 58.64
CA ILE A 104 7.30 9.77 59.71
C ILE A 104 7.52 10.87 60.78
N ASP A 105 6.58 11.77 61.06
CA ASP A 105 5.31 11.46 61.73
C ASP A 105 4.16 12.45 61.42
N ALA A 106 2.94 12.13 61.87
CA ALA A 106 1.77 12.98 61.75
C ALA A 106 1.73 14.07 62.82
N GLY A 107 1.31 15.28 62.43
CA GLY A 107 1.18 16.43 63.33
C GLY A 107 0.16 17.44 62.84
N THR A 108 -1.11 17.21 63.14
CA THR A 108 -2.15 18.23 63.00
C THR A 108 -2.05 19.23 64.14
N GLU A 109 -1.74 20.49 63.86
CA GLU A 109 -2.24 21.62 64.65
C GLU A 109 -2.56 22.81 63.74
N THR A 110 -3.56 23.59 64.17
CA THR A 110 -4.09 24.75 63.45
C THR A 110 -4.15 25.94 64.40
N ASP A 111 -3.52 27.08 64.06
CA ASP A 111 -4.10 28.39 64.41
C ASP A 111 -3.48 29.60 63.65
N ALA A 112 -4.20 30.72 63.73
CA ALA A 112 -3.74 32.11 63.74
C ALA A 112 -3.18 32.74 62.45
N GLY A 113 -4.04 33.47 61.73
CA GLY A 113 -3.67 34.30 60.57
C GLY A 113 -4.71 35.35 60.14
N THR A 114 -5.34 36.05 61.09
CA THR A 114 -6.52 36.91 60.83
C THR A 114 -6.21 38.40 60.57
N THR A 115 -6.67 38.93 59.43
CA THR A 115 -7.31 40.27 59.26
C THR A 115 -8.21 40.21 58.02
N THR A 116 -9.55 40.30 58.12
CA THR A 116 -10.37 41.52 58.31
C THR A 116 -10.45 42.41 57.06
N ASP A 117 -11.60 42.41 56.37
CA ASP A 117 -12.54 43.55 56.45
C ASP A 117 -14.00 43.15 56.07
N ALA A 118 -14.93 44.10 56.22
CA ALA A 118 -16.37 43.95 56.41
C ALA A 118 -17.23 43.27 55.32
N GLY A 119 -18.23 42.52 55.80
CA GLY A 119 -19.41 42.06 55.06
C GLY A 119 -20.49 41.59 56.05
N THR A 120 -21.38 42.50 56.46
CA THR A 120 -22.24 42.36 57.65
C THR A 120 -23.45 41.42 57.51
N GLU A 121 -23.66 40.58 58.53
CA GLU A 121 -24.92 40.25 59.26
C GLU A 121 -26.24 40.00 58.46
N THR A 122 -27.14 39.09 58.85
CA THR A 122 -27.47 38.57 60.20
C THR A 122 -28.26 37.25 60.09
N ASP A 123 -28.24 36.42 61.15
CA ASP A 123 -29.28 35.50 61.68
C ASP A 123 -30.24 34.69 60.77
N ALA A 124 -30.74 33.50 61.15
CA ALA A 124 -30.35 32.50 62.16
C ALA A 124 -31.31 31.28 62.05
N GLY A 125 -30.92 30.12 62.61
CA GLY A 125 -31.88 29.08 63.02
C GLY A 125 -31.74 27.70 62.37
N THR A 126 -31.20 26.75 63.13
CA THR A 126 -31.29 25.30 62.86
C THR A 126 -32.46 24.67 63.63
N VAL A 127 -33.28 23.80 63.00
CA VAL A 127 -33.76 22.53 63.59
C VAL A 127 -34.07 21.53 62.45
N ASP A 128 -33.87 20.24 62.70
CA ASP A 128 -34.33 19.10 61.90
C ASP A 128 -35.74 18.63 62.34
N ALA A 129 -36.68 18.42 61.39
CA ALA A 129 -37.71 17.37 61.45
C ALA A 129 -38.69 17.37 60.24
N GLY A 130 -38.88 16.20 59.63
CA GLY A 130 -40.21 15.58 59.43
C GLY A 130 -41.31 16.20 58.53
N THR A 131 -41.50 15.60 57.35
CA THR A 131 -42.80 15.21 56.73
C THR A 131 -43.94 16.22 56.49
N GLY A 132 -44.33 16.37 55.21
CA GLY A 132 -45.62 16.92 54.72
C GLY A 132 -45.41 17.77 53.46
N THR A 133 -45.82 17.38 52.24
CA THR A 133 -47.17 17.26 51.65
C THR A 133 -48.00 18.56 51.56
N ASP A 134 -47.79 19.24 50.42
CA ASP A 134 -48.82 19.77 49.51
C ASP A 134 -49.41 21.19 49.69
N ALA A 135 -49.78 21.79 48.54
CA ALA A 135 -50.54 23.04 48.25
C ALA A 135 -50.28 24.29 49.13
N GLY A 136 -49.93 25.47 48.60
CA GLY A 136 -50.45 26.19 47.42
C GLY A 136 -50.66 27.67 47.84
N THR A 137 -51.20 28.62 47.06
CA THR A 137 -51.78 28.64 45.70
C THR A 137 -51.72 30.06 45.09
N GLY A 138 -51.97 30.18 43.78
CA GLY A 138 -52.39 31.42 43.11
C GLY A 138 -52.10 31.38 41.61
N THR A 139 -53.06 31.49 40.69
CA THR A 139 -54.54 31.69 40.74
C THR A 139 -55.17 30.88 39.59
N ASP A 140 -56.21 30.06 39.80
CA ASP A 140 -57.66 30.39 39.77
C ASP A 140 -58.15 30.90 38.38
N ALA A 141 -59.26 30.45 37.77
CA ALA A 141 -60.42 29.72 38.30
C ALA A 141 -61.17 28.81 37.29
N GLY A 142 -61.81 27.74 37.79
CA GLY A 142 -63.17 27.25 37.43
C GLY A 142 -63.45 26.63 36.03
N THR A 143 -64.42 25.71 35.85
CA THR A 143 -65.40 25.05 36.75
C THR A 143 -65.87 23.70 36.14
N GLY A 144 -66.47 22.79 36.94
CA GLY A 144 -67.45 21.82 36.43
C GLY A 144 -67.13 20.31 36.48
N THR A 145 -67.82 19.62 37.39
CA THR A 145 -68.15 18.18 37.50
C THR A 145 -68.54 17.46 36.19
N ASP A 146 -68.53 16.12 36.04
CA ASP A 146 -68.75 15.04 37.04
C ASP A 146 -68.16 13.65 36.63
N ALA A 147 -68.22 12.71 37.59
CA ALA A 147 -68.12 11.23 37.57
C ALA A 147 -67.83 10.41 36.29
N GLY A 148 -67.05 9.31 36.44
CA GLY A 148 -67.08 8.16 35.51
C GLY A 148 -65.99 7.09 35.73
N THR A 149 -66.36 5.91 36.22
CA THR A 149 -65.51 4.70 36.24
C THR A 149 -65.75 3.83 35.00
N GLY A 150 -64.73 3.18 34.44
CA GLY A 150 -64.94 2.10 33.45
C GLY A 150 -63.66 1.46 32.90
N THR A 151 -63.55 0.15 33.01
CA THR A 151 -62.57 -0.69 32.32
C THR A 151 -63.24 -1.60 31.30
N ASP A 152 -62.42 -2.19 30.43
CA ASP A 152 -62.65 -3.42 29.65
C ASP A 152 -63.22 -3.26 28.22
N ALA A 153 -63.05 -4.32 27.41
CA ALA A 153 -62.85 -4.25 25.96
C ALA A 153 -64.09 -4.53 25.09
N GLY A 154 -64.03 -4.14 23.80
CA GLY A 154 -65.04 -4.52 22.80
C GLY A 154 -64.87 -3.95 21.37
N THR A 155 -64.21 -4.72 20.50
CA THR A 155 -64.51 -4.95 19.05
C THR A 155 -65.08 -3.84 18.13
N GLY A 156 -64.52 -3.68 16.92
CA GLY A 156 -65.29 -3.28 15.73
C GLY A 156 -64.53 -2.58 14.58
N THR A 157 -64.59 -3.13 13.36
CA THR A 157 -64.33 -2.46 12.07
C THR A 157 -65.52 -1.55 11.68
N ASP A 158 -65.48 -0.58 10.77
CA ASP A 158 -65.15 -0.65 9.33
C ASP A 158 -65.26 0.75 8.64
N ALA A 159 -64.71 0.92 7.42
CA ALA A 159 -64.94 2.00 6.41
C ALA A 159 -64.66 3.50 6.79
N GLY A 160 -64.45 4.45 5.85
CA GLY A 160 -64.18 4.36 4.40
C GLY A 160 -64.43 5.66 3.60
N THR A 161 -63.41 6.14 2.87
CA THR A 161 -63.43 7.01 1.64
C THR A 161 -64.08 8.43 1.59
N GLY A 162 -63.39 9.38 0.93
CA GLY A 162 -63.96 10.57 0.23
C GLY A 162 -63.46 11.96 0.73
N THR A 163 -62.67 12.79 0.01
CA THR A 163 -62.89 13.58 -1.25
C THR A 163 -63.82 14.80 -1.11
N ASP A 164 -63.56 16.01 -1.65
CA ASP A 164 -62.39 16.62 -2.35
C ASP A 164 -62.64 18.16 -2.57
N ALA A 165 -61.74 18.86 -3.27
CA ALA A 165 -61.79 20.21 -3.86
C ALA A 165 -61.47 21.40 -2.93
N GLY A 166 -60.84 22.49 -3.42
CA GLY A 166 -60.29 22.80 -4.75
C GLY A 166 -59.90 24.29 -4.82
N THR A 167 -59.23 24.84 -5.85
CA THR A 167 -58.71 24.34 -7.15
C THR A 167 -57.28 24.94 -7.37
N GLY A 168 -56.53 24.92 -8.48
CA GLY A 168 -56.80 24.73 -9.92
C GLY A 168 -57.28 26.04 -10.60
N THR A 169 -56.80 26.48 -11.77
CA THR A 169 -55.73 26.02 -12.69
C THR A 169 -54.81 27.23 -13.02
N ASP A 170 -53.96 27.37 -14.05
CA ASP A 170 -53.68 26.69 -15.35
C ASP A 170 -52.29 27.21 -15.86
N ALA A 171 -51.62 26.75 -16.93
CA ALA A 171 -51.84 25.72 -17.96
C ALA A 171 -50.48 25.30 -18.60
N GLY A 172 -50.44 24.21 -19.37
CA GLY A 172 -49.36 23.97 -20.37
C GLY A 172 -48.88 22.52 -20.53
N THR A 173 -49.27 21.87 -21.64
CA THR A 173 -48.73 20.63 -22.26
C THR A 173 -47.27 20.28 -21.92
N GLY A 174 -46.83 19.05 -21.58
CA GLY A 174 -47.40 17.68 -21.63
C GLY A 174 -46.27 16.69 -21.21
N THR A 175 -46.12 15.40 -21.59
CA THR A 175 -46.93 14.29 -22.18
C THR A 175 -45.90 13.23 -22.67
N ASP A 176 -46.00 11.90 -22.50
CA ASP A 176 -46.94 11.05 -21.71
C ASP A 176 -46.39 9.58 -21.61
N ALA A 177 -47.03 8.70 -20.83
CA ALA A 177 -46.79 7.24 -20.64
C ALA A 177 -45.44 6.79 -20.01
N GLY A 178 -45.32 5.63 -19.31
CA GLY A 178 -46.25 4.52 -19.02
C GLY A 178 -45.56 3.15 -19.26
N THR A 179 -45.86 2.02 -18.60
CA THR A 179 -46.86 1.65 -17.56
C THR A 179 -46.45 0.36 -16.84
N GLU A 180 -46.88 0.19 -15.57
CA GLU A 180 -47.26 -1.04 -14.86
C GLU A 180 -46.53 -2.39 -15.04
N THR A 181 -46.27 -3.06 -13.91
CA THR A 181 -46.02 -4.51 -13.83
C THR A 181 -46.83 -5.10 -12.66
N ASP A 182 -47.77 -6.00 -12.94
CA ASP A 182 -48.29 -6.92 -11.92
C ASP A 182 -48.82 -8.24 -12.53
N ALA A 183 -48.45 -9.34 -11.88
CA ALA A 183 -49.08 -10.66 -11.93
C ALA A 183 -48.51 -11.51 -10.78
N GLY A 184 -48.75 -11.09 -9.52
CA GLY A 184 -48.15 -11.70 -8.32
C GLY A 184 -48.69 -13.08 -7.88
N THR A 185 -48.66 -13.33 -6.56
CA THR A 185 -48.80 -14.63 -5.84
C THR A 185 -47.55 -15.54 -5.90
N GLY A 186 -47.18 -16.27 -4.84
CA GLY A 186 -47.66 -16.23 -3.45
C GLY A 186 -47.08 -17.33 -2.53
N THR A 187 -46.61 -16.93 -1.34
CA THR A 187 -46.38 -17.74 -0.11
C THR A 187 -45.56 -19.05 -0.17
N ASP A 188 -44.33 -18.95 0.35
CA ASP A 188 -43.82 -19.68 1.53
C ASP A 188 -43.71 -21.23 1.53
N ALA A 189 -42.47 -21.72 1.48
CA ALA A 189 -41.95 -22.86 2.26
C ALA A 189 -40.41 -22.92 2.17
N GLY A 190 -39.70 -22.72 3.29
CA GLY A 190 -38.22 -22.70 3.29
C GLY A 190 -37.54 -23.99 3.76
N THR A 191 -36.68 -24.59 2.93
CA THR A 191 -35.55 -25.48 3.32
C THR A 191 -34.53 -25.59 2.19
N GLY A 192 -33.23 -25.67 2.51
CA GLY A 192 -32.18 -26.10 1.56
C GLY A 192 -31.04 -25.09 1.43
N THR A 193 -29.86 -25.47 1.94
CA THR A 193 -28.61 -24.70 1.82
C THR A 193 -28.03 -24.76 0.41
N ASP A 194 -27.32 -23.69 0.05
CA ASP A 194 -26.34 -23.65 -1.04
C ASP A 194 -25.36 -24.85 -0.97
N ALA A 195 -24.96 -25.34 -2.14
CA ALA A 195 -23.97 -26.41 -2.32
C ALA A 195 -23.19 -26.29 -3.64
N GLY A 196 -22.81 -25.06 -4.03
CA GLY A 196 -21.52 -24.82 -4.70
C GLY A 196 -21.50 -24.67 -6.22
N THR A 197 -20.77 -23.64 -6.66
CA THR A 197 -20.18 -23.53 -8.00
C THR A 197 -18.67 -23.34 -7.87
N GLY A 198 -17.91 -24.16 -8.58
CA GLY A 198 -16.46 -24.07 -8.63
C GLY A 198 -15.95 -24.83 -9.85
N THR A 199 -15.50 -24.10 -10.87
CA THR A 199 -15.03 -24.58 -12.19
C THR A 199 -16.10 -25.31 -13.04
N ASP A 200 -16.04 -25.33 -14.38
CA ASP A 200 -15.02 -24.80 -15.29
C ASP A 200 -15.60 -24.30 -16.63
N ALA A 201 -14.74 -23.65 -17.44
CA ALA A 201 -14.73 -23.53 -18.90
C ALA A 201 -16.05 -23.46 -19.71
N GLY A 202 -16.26 -22.34 -20.40
CA GLY A 202 -17.30 -22.21 -21.44
C GLY A 202 -17.22 -20.90 -22.24
N THR A 203 -16.40 -20.87 -23.30
CA THR A 203 -16.43 -19.79 -24.30
C THR A 203 -17.34 -20.17 -25.45
N GLU A 204 -18.58 -19.66 -25.46
CA GLU A 204 -19.54 -19.86 -26.54
C GLU A 204 -20.05 -18.52 -27.07
N THR A 205 -19.94 -18.32 -28.38
CA THR A 205 -20.59 -17.23 -29.11
C THR A 205 -21.21 -17.80 -30.38
N ASP A 206 -22.29 -18.58 -30.21
CA ASP A 206 -23.10 -19.04 -31.34
C ASP A 206 -23.86 -17.84 -31.96
N ALA A 207 -23.97 -17.86 -33.29
CA ALA A 207 -24.65 -16.87 -34.10
C ALA A 207 -25.58 -17.54 -35.13
N GLY A 208 -26.27 -18.60 -34.71
CA GLY A 208 -27.24 -19.32 -35.53
C GLY A 208 -28.38 -18.45 -36.04
N THR A 209 -28.56 -18.41 -37.37
CA THR A 209 -29.84 -18.11 -38.01
C THR A 209 -30.15 -19.26 -38.97
N GLY A 210 -31.24 -19.98 -38.70
CA GLY A 210 -31.56 -21.23 -39.39
C GLY A 210 -32.60 -21.08 -40.50
N THR A 211 -32.95 -22.21 -41.14
CA THR A 211 -34.25 -22.40 -41.77
C THR A 211 -34.60 -23.89 -41.81
N ASP A 212 -35.86 -24.22 -41.60
CA ASP A 212 -36.39 -25.59 -41.53
C ASP A 212 -37.00 -26.04 -42.87
N ALA A 213 -36.81 -27.31 -43.23
CA ALA A 213 -37.51 -28.04 -44.30
C ALA A 213 -37.21 -29.55 -44.26
N GLY A 214 -37.72 -30.29 -43.28
CA GLY A 214 -37.65 -31.77 -43.28
C GLY A 214 -38.64 -32.45 -44.24
N THR A 215 -38.39 -33.70 -44.65
CA THR A 215 -39.43 -34.71 -44.97
C THR A 215 -38.88 -36.14 -45.14
N GLU A 216 -39.21 -37.01 -44.17
CA GLU A 216 -39.72 -38.39 -44.30
C GLU A 216 -39.09 -39.49 -45.19
N THR A 217 -38.84 -40.65 -44.52
CA THR A 217 -39.03 -42.09 -44.87
C THR A 217 -39.02 -42.59 -46.35
N ASP A 218 -38.59 -43.81 -46.71
CA ASP A 218 -38.70 -45.14 -46.08
C ASP A 218 -37.59 -46.13 -46.60
N GLY A 219 -37.51 -47.36 -46.07
CA GLY A 219 -36.43 -48.34 -46.34
C GLY A 219 -36.64 -49.32 -47.52
N GLY A 220 -35.69 -50.26 -47.72
CA GLY A 220 -35.82 -51.35 -48.72
C GLY A 220 -34.51 -52.03 -49.14
N ALA A 221 -34.26 -53.23 -48.60
CA ALA A 221 -33.01 -54.02 -48.68
C ALA A 221 -32.67 -54.72 -50.03
N ILE A 222 -31.46 -55.35 -50.06
CA ILE A 222 -30.90 -56.40 -50.99
C ILE A 222 -30.66 -56.01 -52.46
N ASP A 223 -29.64 -56.51 -53.19
CA ASP A 223 -29.06 -57.88 -53.30
C ASP A 223 -27.54 -57.92 -53.67
N ALA A 224 -26.95 -59.11 -53.88
CA ALA A 224 -25.53 -59.43 -54.20
C ALA A 224 -25.01 -58.83 -55.54
N GLY A 225 -23.71 -58.76 -55.92
CA GLY A 225 -22.44 -59.45 -55.61
C GLY A 225 -21.70 -59.75 -56.95
N PRO A 226 -20.50 -60.39 -57.06
CA PRO A 226 -19.45 -60.75 -56.10
C PRO A 226 -18.05 -60.13 -56.46
N ALA A 227 -16.96 -60.64 -55.87
CA ALA A 227 -15.54 -60.32 -56.16
C ALA A 227 -14.90 -61.32 -57.18
N PRO A 228 -13.58 -61.34 -57.51
CA PRO A 228 -12.46 -60.47 -57.09
C PRO A 228 -11.47 -60.03 -58.22
N ASP A 229 -10.43 -59.26 -57.86
CA ASP A 229 -9.07 -59.38 -58.44
C ASP A 229 -8.00 -59.02 -57.38
N ALA A 230 -6.72 -59.33 -57.63
CA ALA A 230 -5.67 -59.39 -56.62
C ALA A 230 -4.68 -58.21 -56.61
N GLY A 231 -4.12 -57.92 -55.42
CA GLY A 231 -3.00 -57.00 -55.24
C GLY A 231 -2.19 -57.36 -53.99
N THR A 232 -0.95 -57.81 -54.17
CA THR A 232 -0.08 -58.29 -53.07
C THR A 232 0.77 -57.15 -52.49
N GLY A 233 0.76 -56.99 -51.16
CA GLY A 233 1.70 -56.12 -50.45
C GLY A 233 1.74 -56.45 -48.96
N THR A 234 2.84 -57.06 -48.50
CA THR A 234 3.11 -57.25 -47.07
C THR A 234 3.84 -56.02 -46.52
N ASP A 235 3.21 -55.30 -45.60
CA ASP A 235 3.94 -54.45 -44.66
C ASP A 235 4.14 -55.21 -43.35
N ALA A 236 5.35 -55.15 -42.82
CA ALA A 236 5.78 -55.79 -41.58
C ALA A 236 6.69 -54.88 -40.74
N GLY A 237 6.39 -53.57 -40.75
CA GLY A 237 6.57 -52.69 -39.59
C GLY A 237 7.99 -52.29 -39.19
N THR A 238 8.25 -50.99 -39.23
CA THR A 238 9.17 -50.33 -38.29
C THR A 238 8.38 -49.32 -37.48
N GLY A 239 8.20 -49.58 -36.19
CA GLY A 239 7.61 -48.60 -35.28
C GLY A 239 8.59 -47.48 -35.01
N THR A 240 8.28 -46.26 -35.46
CA THR A 240 8.74 -45.05 -34.80
C THR A 240 7.59 -44.53 -33.94
N ASP A 241 7.75 -44.64 -32.63
CA ASP A 241 6.91 -43.92 -31.67
C ASP A 241 6.93 -42.43 -32.04
N ALA A 242 5.76 -41.81 -32.15
CA ALA A 242 5.61 -40.41 -32.53
C ALA A 242 5.83 -39.50 -31.31
N GLY A 243 6.93 -39.75 -30.58
CA GLY A 243 7.32 -38.97 -29.42
C GLY A 243 7.43 -37.50 -29.79
N THR A 244 6.74 -36.65 -29.04
CA THR A 244 6.59 -35.21 -29.31
C THR A 244 7.93 -34.58 -29.65
N ALA A 245 8.09 -34.18 -30.91
CA ALA A 245 9.35 -33.65 -31.41
C ALA A 245 9.74 -32.40 -30.61
N VAL A 246 10.89 -32.44 -29.93
CA VAL A 246 11.33 -31.32 -29.10
C VAL A 246 11.64 -30.10 -29.97
N THR A 247 10.96 -29.01 -29.66
CA THR A 247 11.01 -27.72 -30.38
C THR A 247 11.92 -26.73 -29.66
N LEU A 248 12.34 -25.68 -30.37
CA LEU A 248 13.23 -24.65 -29.80
C LEU A 248 12.42 -23.68 -28.93
N SER A 249 12.57 -23.82 -27.61
CA SER A 249 11.86 -22.97 -26.65
C SER A 249 12.48 -21.57 -26.61
N ALA A 250 13.78 -21.46 -26.35
CA ALA A 250 14.47 -20.19 -26.16
C ALA A 250 15.93 -20.20 -26.64
N LEU A 251 16.48 -18.99 -26.80
CA LEU A 251 17.91 -18.69 -26.90
C LEU A 251 18.12 -17.45 -26.01
N GLU A 252 18.53 -17.66 -24.76
CA GLU A 252 18.46 -16.65 -23.70
C GLU A 252 19.72 -16.65 -22.81
N PRO A 253 20.15 -15.50 -22.25
CA PRO A 253 19.50 -14.18 -22.31
C PRO A 253 19.52 -13.52 -23.71
N ALA A 254 18.49 -12.72 -24.02
CA ALA A 254 18.32 -12.13 -25.36
C ALA A 254 19.40 -11.09 -25.74
N ALA A 255 20.14 -10.56 -24.77
CA ALA A 255 21.30 -9.71 -24.97
C ALA A 255 22.39 -10.07 -23.95
N VAL A 256 23.59 -10.36 -24.46
CA VAL A 256 24.77 -10.79 -23.68
C VAL A 256 26.04 -10.19 -24.27
N PHE A 257 27.17 -10.36 -23.57
CA PHE A 257 28.47 -9.83 -23.97
C PHE A 257 29.52 -10.95 -24.13
N ALA A 258 30.57 -10.68 -24.91
CA ALA A 258 31.77 -11.51 -24.98
C ALA A 258 33.01 -10.62 -25.16
N ARG A 259 34.17 -11.00 -24.60
CA ARG A 259 35.39 -10.16 -24.71
C ARG A 259 36.23 -10.54 -25.92
N SER A 260 36.64 -9.53 -26.68
CA SER A 260 37.57 -9.66 -27.81
C SER A 260 38.84 -10.43 -27.40
N GLY A 261 39.21 -11.45 -28.18
CA GLY A 261 40.35 -12.33 -27.91
C GLY A 261 40.06 -13.51 -26.96
N THR A 262 38.79 -13.78 -26.62
CA THR A 262 38.40 -14.92 -25.76
C THR A 262 37.56 -15.96 -26.51
N THR A 263 37.64 -17.21 -26.04
CA THR A 263 36.73 -18.31 -26.40
C THR A 263 36.13 -18.88 -25.11
N GLY A 264 34.81 -18.91 -25.00
CA GLY A 264 34.12 -19.36 -23.79
C GLY A 264 32.62 -19.11 -23.85
N GLU A 265 31.97 -19.23 -22.70
CA GLU A 265 30.59 -18.79 -22.50
C GLU A 265 30.50 -17.26 -22.49
N THR A 266 29.30 -16.72 -22.69
CA THR A 266 29.05 -15.27 -22.66
C THR A 266 29.01 -14.75 -21.22
N ILE A 267 29.04 -13.42 -21.06
CA ILE A 267 29.02 -12.73 -19.77
C ILE A 267 27.91 -11.66 -19.75
N PRO A 268 27.33 -11.31 -18.59
CA PRO A 268 27.65 -11.85 -17.26
C PRO A 268 27.20 -13.30 -17.08
N GLU A 269 26.17 -13.73 -17.82
CA GLU A 269 25.61 -15.08 -17.76
C GLU A 269 25.82 -15.84 -19.09
N PRO A 270 25.90 -17.19 -19.06
CA PRO A 270 25.94 -18.01 -20.25
C PRO A 270 24.65 -17.91 -21.06
N LEU A 271 24.78 -17.65 -22.36
CA LEU A 271 23.73 -17.79 -23.35
C LEU A 271 23.42 -19.28 -23.54
N GLU A 272 22.20 -19.72 -23.27
CA GLU A 272 21.76 -21.10 -23.45
C GLU A 272 20.77 -21.27 -24.60
N VAL A 273 20.90 -22.38 -25.32
CA VAL A 273 19.86 -22.95 -26.20
C VAL A 273 18.97 -23.83 -25.34
N THR A 274 17.64 -23.58 -25.33
CA THR A 274 16.70 -24.31 -24.47
C THR A 274 15.55 -24.93 -25.27
N LEU A 275 15.23 -26.20 -24.98
CA LEU A 275 14.20 -27.00 -25.63
C LEU A 275 12.88 -27.06 -24.85
N SER A 276 11.79 -27.32 -25.55
CA SER A 276 10.43 -27.37 -24.98
C SER A 276 10.17 -28.55 -24.05
N ALA A 277 11.00 -29.61 -24.11
CA ALA A 277 11.08 -30.68 -23.11
C ALA A 277 12.54 -31.19 -22.97
N GLU A 278 12.78 -32.17 -22.10
CA GLU A 278 14.07 -32.86 -22.02
C GLU A 278 14.34 -33.67 -23.30
N ALA A 279 15.57 -33.58 -23.79
CA ALA A 279 16.00 -34.31 -24.97
C ALA A 279 16.15 -35.81 -24.64
N THR A 280 15.35 -36.69 -25.24
CA THR A 280 15.43 -38.15 -25.03
C THR A 280 16.66 -38.78 -25.67
N THR A 281 17.22 -38.11 -26.67
CA THR A 281 18.54 -38.36 -27.29
C THR A 281 19.24 -37.02 -27.49
N ALA A 282 20.55 -36.99 -27.76
CA ALA A 282 21.27 -35.73 -27.92
C ALA A 282 20.77 -34.95 -29.15
N VAL A 283 20.40 -33.69 -28.98
CA VAL A 283 19.84 -32.81 -30.04
C VAL A 283 20.87 -31.76 -30.44
N VAL A 284 21.16 -31.66 -31.74
CA VAL A 284 22.05 -30.64 -32.30
C VAL A 284 21.23 -29.48 -32.85
N VAL A 285 21.39 -28.30 -32.26
CA VAL A 285 20.81 -27.03 -32.71
C VAL A 285 21.86 -26.24 -33.47
N GLN A 286 21.49 -25.72 -34.63
CA GLN A 286 22.38 -24.92 -35.48
C GLN A 286 22.26 -23.45 -35.06
N VAL A 287 23.37 -22.84 -34.62
CA VAL A 287 23.44 -21.44 -34.21
C VAL A 287 24.36 -20.69 -35.18
N SER A 288 23.75 -19.89 -36.04
CA SER A 288 24.43 -19.03 -37.02
C SER A 288 24.70 -17.64 -36.43
N SER A 289 25.67 -16.91 -36.98
CA SER A 289 26.03 -15.55 -36.54
C SER A 289 25.94 -14.55 -37.70
N SER A 290 25.41 -13.35 -37.43
CA SER A 290 25.31 -12.26 -38.40
C SER A 290 26.60 -11.45 -38.58
N SER A 291 27.65 -11.71 -37.78
CA SER A 291 28.93 -10.98 -37.83
C SER A 291 30.10 -11.93 -37.59
N PRO A 292 31.19 -11.85 -38.39
CA PRO A 292 32.40 -12.66 -38.16
C PRO A 292 33.09 -12.35 -36.81
N SER A 293 32.75 -11.24 -36.15
CA SER A 293 33.23 -10.91 -34.81
C SER A 293 32.73 -11.82 -33.69
N VAL A 294 31.73 -12.68 -33.96
CA VAL A 294 31.28 -13.71 -33.02
C VAL A 294 31.15 -15.02 -33.77
N VAL A 295 32.03 -15.98 -33.48
CA VAL A 295 32.05 -17.31 -34.09
C VAL A 295 31.62 -18.33 -33.04
N VAL A 296 30.48 -18.99 -33.27
CA VAL A 296 30.01 -20.08 -32.41
C VAL A 296 30.89 -21.32 -32.58
N ALA A 297 31.21 -22.00 -31.48
CA ALA A 297 32.05 -23.19 -31.46
C ALA A 297 31.48 -24.36 -32.29
N ASN A 298 32.32 -25.37 -32.53
CA ASN A 298 31.97 -26.61 -33.27
C ASN A 298 31.36 -26.38 -34.67
N GLY A 299 31.63 -25.22 -35.28
CA GLY A 299 31.08 -24.83 -36.58
C GLY A 299 29.63 -24.34 -36.53
N GLY A 300 29.20 -23.75 -35.40
CA GLY A 300 27.80 -23.34 -35.20
C GLY A 300 26.91 -24.43 -34.60
N GLN A 301 27.48 -25.44 -33.93
CA GLN A 301 26.73 -26.60 -33.46
C GLN A 301 26.70 -26.69 -31.93
N VAL A 302 25.53 -26.42 -31.35
CA VAL A 302 25.25 -26.54 -29.92
C VAL A 302 24.51 -27.85 -29.71
N THR A 303 25.05 -28.73 -28.85
CA THR A 303 24.46 -30.06 -28.60
C THR A 303 23.85 -30.09 -27.21
N VAL A 304 22.51 -30.19 -27.14
CA VAL A 304 21.77 -30.44 -25.89
C VAL A 304 21.89 -31.94 -25.57
N PRO A 305 22.48 -32.33 -24.42
CA PRO A 305 22.65 -33.75 -24.08
C PRO A 305 21.33 -34.50 -23.86
N ALA A 306 21.37 -35.82 -23.99
CA ALA A 306 20.24 -36.66 -23.59
C ALA A 306 20.01 -36.56 -22.08
N GLY A 307 18.76 -36.38 -21.65
CA GLY A 307 18.40 -36.08 -20.25
C GLY A 307 18.71 -34.62 -19.85
N SER A 308 18.76 -33.69 -20.80
CA SER A 308 18.94 -32.25 -20.53
C SER A 308 17.94 -31.42 -21.35
N ARG A 309 17.61 -30.23 -20.84
CA ARG A 309 16.72 -29.26 -21.51
C ARG A 309 17.47 -28.17 -22.27
N SER A 310 18.70 -27.87 -21.87
CA SER A 310 19.48 -26.78 -22.44
C SER A 310 20.96 -27.14 -22.58
N ALA A 311 21.71 -26.28 -23.28
CA ALA A 311 23.16 -26.28 -23.32
C ALA A 311 23.72 -24.87 -23.62
N PRO A 312 24.88 -24.51 -23.06
CA PRO A 312 25.49 -23.20 -23.27
C PRO A 312 26.09 -23.04 -24.68
N VAL A 313 26.01 -21.81 -25.20
CA VAL A 313 26.53 -21.39 -26.50
C VAL A 313 27.94 -20.85 -26.32
N VAL A 314 28.94 -21.71 -26.50
CA VAL A 314 30.36 -21.30 -26.51
C VAL A 314 30.66 -20.49 -27.77
N VAL A 315 31.20 -19.29 -27.59
CA VAL A 315 31.57 -18.35 -28.67
C VAL A 315 33.06 -17.99 -28.59
N THR A 316 33.64 -17.66 -29.75
CA THR A 316 34.90 -16.93 -29.87
C THR A 316 34.59 -15.50 -30.35
N ALA A 317 35.13 -14.49 -29.68
CA ALA A 317 34.88 -13.09 -30.00
C ALA A 317 36.14 -12.37 -30.52
N ASP A 318 36.00 -11.62 -31.62
CA ASP A 318 37.05 -10.81 -32.23
C ASP A 318 36.47 -9.48 -32.73
N GLU A 319 36.77 -8.40 -32.01
CA GLU A 319 36.34 -7.04 -32.35
C GLU A 319 36.90 -6.57 -33.70
N ALA A 320 38.09 -7.02 -34.09
CA ALA A 320 38.74 -6.58 -35.33
C ALA A 320 38.17 -7.25 -36.60
N ALA A 321 37.39 -8.33 -36.46
CA ALA A 321 36.89 -9.11 -37.58
C ALA A 321 35.69 -8.48 -38.31
N GLY A 322 34.96 -7.53 -37.71
CA GLY A 322 33.69 -7.03 -38.26
C GLY A 322 32.87 -6.14 -37.33
N SER A 323 31.57 -6.40 -37.24
CA SER A 323 30.65 -5.63 -36.37
C SER A 323 30.74 -6.12 -34.92
N ALA A 324 31.05 -5.20 -34.00
CA ALA A 324 31.06 -5.43 -32.54
C ALA A 324 29.68 -5.75 -31.94
N LYS A 325 28.61 -5.84 -32.75
CA LYS A 325 27.36 -6.51 -32.39
C LYS A 325 27.06 -7.60 -33.42
N ALA A 326 26.73 -8.79 -32.94
CA ALA A 326 26.27 -9.93 -33.73
C ALA A 326 24.89 -10.38 -33.25
N THR A 327 23.99 -10.68 -34.17
CA THR A 327 22.79 -11.48 -33.87
C THR A 327 23.16 -12.94 -34.07
N LEU A 328 22.95 -13.76 -33.04
CA LEU A 328 23.00 -15.21 -33.12
C LEU A 328 21.59 -15.75 -33.37
N THR A 329 21.43 -16.61 -34.37
CA THR A 329 20.15 -17.25 -34.70
C THR A 329 20.28 -18.76 -34.52
N ALA A 330 19.70 -19.27 -33.44
CA ALA A 330 19.53 -20.70 -33.20
C ALA A 330 18.34 -21.21 -34.03
N THR A 331 18.50 -22.39 -34.64
CA THR A 331 17.51 -23.01 -35.53
C THR A 331 17.42 -24.52 -35.25
N LEU A 332 16.20 -25.04 -35.10
CA LEU A 332 15.91 -26.48 -34.96
C LEU A 332 14.65 -26.82 -35.77
N GLY A 333 14.79 -27.62 -36.82
CA GLY A 333 13.69 -27.90 -37.74
C GLY A 333 13.23 -26.62 -38.45
N GLY A 334 11.99 -26.20 -38.20
CA GLY A 334 11.43 -24.93 -38.67
C GLY A 334 11.46 -23.79 -37.64
N ASP A 335 11.77 -24.08 -36.38
CA ASP A 335 11.80 -23.08 -35.31
C ASP A 335 13.11 -22.30 -35.33
N SER A 336 13.03 -21.01 -35.00
CA SER A 336 14.22 -20.18 -34.76
C SER A 336 14.05 -19.23 -33.57
N ARG A 337 15.17 -18.93 -32.90
CA ARG A 337 15.27 -17.96 -31.80
C ARG A 337 16.53 -17.12 -32.00
N THR A 338 16.48 -15.87 -31.55
CA THR A 338 17.57 -14.90 -31.76
C THR A 338 17.99 -14.24 -30.46
N ALA A 339 19.30 -14.17 -30.21
CA ALA A 339 19.91 -13.37 -29.17
C ALA A 339 20.99 -12.46 -29.77
N THR A 340 21.36 -11.40 -29.05
CA THR A 340 22.39 -10.46 -29.47
C THR A 340 23.63 -10.58 -28.60
N VAL A 341 24.80 -10.71 -29.22
CA VAL A 341 26.10 -10.72 -28.55
C VAL A 341 26.81 -9.42 -28.89
N ARG A 342 27.09 -8.59 -27.88
CA ARG A 342 28.01 -7.46 -28.02
C ARG A 342 29.44 -7.94 -27.73
N VAL A 343 30.35 -7.70 -28.68
CA VAL A 343 31.78 -7.82 -28.42
C VAL A 343 32.23 -6.59 -27.65
N LEU A 344 32.88 -6.81 -26.51
CA LEU A 344 33.55 -5.81 -25.70
C LEU A 344 35.04 -5.82 -26.00
N GLY A 345 35.67 -4.64 -25.95
CA GLY A 345 37.12 -4.54 -25.99
C GLY A 345 37.76 -5.29 -24.81
N ALA A 346 38.94 -5.89 -25.05
CA ALA A 346 39.62 -6.73 -24.06
C ALA A 346 39.90 -6.00 -22.72
N THR A 347 40.08 -4.68 -22.78
CA THR A 347 40.22 -3.78 -21.62
C THR A 347 39.20 -2.64 -21.65
N GLU A 348 38.01 -2.87 -22.21
CA GLU A 348 36.92 -1.88 -22.19
C GLU A 348 36.49 -1.62 -20.73
N ALA A 349 36.55 -0.36 -20.32
CA ALA A 349 36.22 0.05 -18.96
C ALA A 349 34.72 0.30 -18.83
N ALA A 350 34.11 -0.26 -17.79
CA ALA A 350 32.71 -0.02 -17.47
C ALA A 350 32.50 1.34 -16.80
N SER A 351 31.33 1.94 -17.05
CA SER A 351 30.83 3.13 -16.37
C SER A 351 29.63 2.80 -15.46
N LEU A 352 29.23 3.73 -14.60
CA LEU A 352 28.04 3.57 -13.76
C LEU A 352 26.77 3.80 -14.58
N ALA A 353 25.84 2.86 -14.53
CA ALA A 353 24.53 3.00 -15.16
C ALA A 353 23.49 3.57 -14.19
N TYR A 354 23.24 2.88 -13.06
CA TYR A 354 22.22 3.30 -12.07
C TYR A 354 22.40 2.61 -10.71
N LEU A 355 21.61 3.06 -9.73
CA LEU A 355 21.34 2.37 -8.47
C LEU A 355 19.89 1.84 -8.48
N SER A 356 19.64 0.67 -7.87
CA SER A 356 18.32 0.04 -7.81
C SER A 356 18.01 -0.47 -6.39
N PRO A 357 16.83 -0.15 -5.81
CA PRO A 357 15.79 0.71 -6.36
C PRO A 357 16.24 2.18 -6.44
N GLU A 358 15.61 2.95 -7.32
CA GLU A 358 15.92 4.38 -7.54
C GLU A 358 15.44 5.26 -6.36
N THR A 359 14.44 4.82 -5.62
CA THR A 359 13.99 5.45 -4.36
C THR A 359 13.96 4.40 -3.26
N VAL A 360 14.49 4.75 -2.08
CA VAL A 360 14.49 3.95 -0.86
C VAL A 360 13.77 4.74 0.25
N SER A 361 12.54 4.34 0.57
CA SER A 361 11.79 4.88 1.71
C SER A 361 11.79 3.84 2.84
N LEU A 362 12.29 4.24 4.02
CA LEU A 362 12.45 3.37 5.19
C LEU A 362 12.19 4.12 6.49
N SER A 363 11.59 3.45 7.48
CA SER A 363 11.57 3.96 8.85
C SER A 363 12.98 4.03 9.44
N ALA A 364 13.20 4.95 10.40
CA ALA A 364 14.47 5.10 11.11
C ALA A 364 15.04 3.76 11.62
N GLY A 365 16.34 3.53 11.39
CA GLY A 365 17.05 2.31 11.80
C GLY A 365 16.80 1.05 10.96
N GLN A 366 15.88 1.06 9.98
CA GLN A 366 15.67 -0.08 9.07
C GLN A 366 16.78 -0.21 8.03
N THR A 367 16.84 -1.36 7.35
CA THR A 367 17.84 -1.64 6.30
C THR A 367 17.21 -2.05 4.98
N ALA A 368 17.83 -1.66 3.86
CA ALA A 368 17.49 -2.14 2.52
C ALA A 368 18.75 -2.57 1.77
N ASN A 369 18.61 -3.55 0.86
CA ASN A 369 19.67 -3.88 -0.09
C ASN A 369 19.51 -3.02 -1.34
N VAL A 370 20.56 -2.27 -1.67
CA VAL A 370 20.66 -1.45 -2.88
C VAL A 370 21.68 -2.11 -3.81
N THR A 371 21.37 -2.14 -5.10
CA THR A 371 22.21 -2.71 -6.15
C THR A 371 22.85 -1.58 -6.94
N VAL A 372 24.16 -1.58 -7.10
CA VAL A 372 24.84 -0.74 -8.11
C VAL A 372 24.98 -1.54 -9.40
N THR A 373 24.64 -0.91 -10.52
CA THR A 373 24.70 -1.52 -11.85
C THR A 373 25.60 -0.70 -12.78
N LEU A 374 26.43 -1.41 -13.54
CA LEU A 374 27.31 -0.87 -14.57
C LEU A 374 26.66 -0.94 -15.96
N ASP A 375 27.19 -0.21 -16.93
CA ASP A 375 26.75 -0.26 -18.33
C ASP A 375 27.14 -1.56 -19.07
N ILE A 376 28.27 -2.16 -18.68
CA ILE A 376 28.79 -3.43 -19.17
C ILE A 376 29.38 -4.27 -18.03
N PRO A 377 29.51 -5.59 -18.21
CA PRO A 377 30.31 -6.45 -17.35
C PRO A 377 31.72 -5.89 -17.09
N ALA A 378 32.17 -5.89 -15.84
CA ALA A 378 33.45 -5.32 -15.44
C ALA A 378 34.64 -6.15 -15.96
N ALA A 379 35.69 -5.51 -16.48
CA ALA A 379 36.87 -6.21 -17.03
C ALA A 379 37.76 -6.86 -15.94
N ALA A 380 37.69 -6.34 -14.72
CA ALA A 380 38.30 -6.89 -13.51
C ALA A 380 37.40 -6.53 -12.31
N ALA A 381 37.71 -7.06 -11.13
CA ALA A 381 37.00 -6.69 -9.91
C ALA A 381 37.10 -5.16 -9.68
N THR A 382 35.96 -4.48 -9.75
CA THR A 382 35.85 -3.02 -9.82
C THR A 382 35.23 -2.47 -8.55
N THR A 383 36.01 -1.69 -7.81
CA THR A 383 35.56 -1.06 -6.56
C THR A 383 34.89 0.28 -6.85
N VAL A 384 33.63 0.39 -6.46
CA VAL A 384 32.82 1.62 -6.50
C VAL A 384 32.81 2.22 -5.10
N ALA A 385 33.05 3.53 -4.99
CA ALA A 385 32.92 4.26 -3.73
C ALA A 385 31.44 4.59 -3.46
N LEU A 386 31.02 4.56 -2.20
CA LEU A 386 29.64 4.84 -1.80
C LEU A 386 29.59 5.92 -0.72
N SER A 387 28.56 6.75 -0.74
CA SER A 387 28.30 7.79 0.27
C SER A 387 26.81 8.11 0.39
N THR A 388 26.46 8.94 1.38
CA THR A 388 25.10 9.44 1.61
C THR A 388 25.09 10.96 1.79
N THR A 389 24.00 11.60 1.38
CA THR A 389 23.72 13.03 1.62
C THR A 389 22.50 13.21 2.53
N GLY A 390 22.27 14.41 3.07
CA GLY A 390 21.05 14.72 3.82
C GLY A 390 20.84 13.94 5.13
N ASN A 391 21.91 13.35 5.70
CA ASN A 391 21.89 12.53 6.93
C ASN A 391 20.91 11.32 6.91
N VAL A 392 20.51 10.86 5.72
CA VAL A 392 19.53 9.77 5.52
C VAL A 392 19.95 8.42 6.10
N GLY A 393 21.21 8.23 6.48
CA GLY A 393 21.71 6.97 7.01
C GLY A 393 23.16 6.70 6.64
N THR A 394 23.50 5.42 6.61
CA THR A 394 24.87 4.94 6.35
C THR A 394 24.90 3.83 5.29
N VAL A 395 26.05 3.73 4.62
CA VAL A 395 26.42 2.69 3.66
C VAL A 395 27.86 2.23 3.94
N PRO A 396 28.28 1.02 3.53
CA PRO A 396 29.68 0.66 3.46
C PRO A 396 30.44 1.67 2.59
N ALA A 397 31.70 2.01 2.92
CA ALA A 397 32.45 3.03 2.17
C ALA A 397 32.70 2.66 0.69
N THR A 398 32.68 1.36 0.37
CA THR A 398 32.84 0.83 -1.00
C THR A 398 32.04 -0.45 -1.19
N VAL A 399 31.69 -0.75 -2.44
CA VAL A 399 31.24 -2.07 -2.90
C VAL A 399 32.09 -2.51 -4.10
N THR A 400 32.30 -3.81 -4.29
CA THR A 400 33.08 -4.34 -5.41
C THR A 400 32.20 -5.16 -6.34
N VAL A 401 32.11 -4.75 -7.60
CA VAL A 401 31.54 -5.56 -8.69
C VAL A 401 32.60 -6.57 -9.13
N PRO A 402 32.35 -7.89 -9.10
CA PRO A 402 33.33 -8.90 -9.53
C PRO A 402 33.72 -8.79 -11.01
N ALA A 403 34.81 -9.44 -11.40
CA ALA A 403 35.19 -9.53 -12.81
C ALA A 403 34.11 -10.30 -13.60
N ASN A 404 33.75 -9.78 -14.78
CA ASN A 404 32.66 -10.21 -15.65
C ASN A 404 31.24 -10.11 -15.07
N GLU A 405 31.06 -9.56 -13.87
CA GLU A 405 29.74 -9.17 -13.36
C GLU A 405 29.36 -7.76 -13.80
N ILE A 406 28.06 -7.49 -13.90
CA ILE A 406 27.52 -6.15 -14.22
C ILE A 406 27.01 -5.39 -12.99
N SER A 407 26.83 -6.06 -11.85
CA SER A 407 26.26 -5.44 -10.65
C SER A 407 26.83 -5.97 -9.33
N ALA A 408 26.59 -5.24 -8.24
CA ALA A 408 26.84 -5.69 -6.88
C ALA A 408 25.83 -5.10 -5.89
N LYS A 409 25.55 -5.83 -4.82
CA LYS A 409 24.61 -5.42 -3.77
C LYS A 409 25.35 -4.96 -2.52
N PHE A 410 24.83 -3.90 -1.89
CA PHE A 410 25.26 -3.40 -0.59
C PHE A 410 24.05 -3.06 0.27
N THR A 411 24.23 -3.01 1.59
CA THR A 411 23.15 -2.67 2.52
C THR A 411 23.21 -1.19 2.89
N PHE A 412 22.10 -0.49 2.71
CA PHE A 412 21.84 0.84 3.28
C PHE A 412 21.14 0.68 4.63
N THR A 413 21.54 1.47 5.62
CA THR A 413 20.90 1.53 6.95
C THR A 413 20.37 2.94 7.20
N ALA A 414 19.07 3.07 7.39
CA ALA A 414 18.37 4.34 7.54
C ALA A 414 18.73 5.06 8.86
N GLY A 415 18.88 6.39 8.77
CA GLY A 415 19.27 7.28 9.85
C GLY A 415 18.09 7.71 10.73
N ALA A 416 18.06 9.00 11.09
CA ALA A 416 16.97 9.59 11.86
C ALA A 416 15.77 9.95 10.97
N SER A 417 14.54 9.75 11.48
CA SER A 417 13.28 10.08 10.81
C SER A 417 13.16 11.56 10.44
N GLY A 418 12.54 11.84 9.29
CA GLY A 418 12.42 13.18 8.73
C GLY A 418 13.60 13.60 7.83
N SER A 419 14.59 12.73 7.66
CA SER A 419 15.74 12.98 6.78
C SER A 419 15.43 12.62 5.33
N THR A 420 15.76 13.50 4.39
CA THR A 420 15.68 13.25 2.94
C THR A 420 16.99 13.65 2.27
N GLY A 421 17.43 12.87 1.29
CA GLY A 421 18.71 13.01 0.63
C GLY A 421 18.95 11.87 -0.34
N THR A 422 20.20 11.56 -0.65
CA THR A 422 20.58 10.55 -1.64
C THR A 422 21.59 9.54 -1.13
N ILE A 423 21.50 8.32 -1.65
CA ILE A 423 22.59 7.34 -1.68
C ILE A 423 23.35 7.57 -2.98
N VAL A 424 24.67 7.76 -2.92
CA VAL A 424 25.51 8.08 -4.09
C VAL A 424 26.57 7.00 -4.29
N ALA A 425 26.69 6.53 -5.52
CA ALA A 425 27.76 5.64 -5.97
C ALA A 425 28.68 6.39 -6.94
N THR A 426 29.99 6.26 -6.77
CA THR A 426 31.01 7.00 -7.52
C THR A 426 32.11 6.07 -8.05
N LEU A 427 32.42 6.19 -9.35
CA LEU A 427 33.44 5.42 -10.06
C LEU A 427 34.16 6.33 -11.05
N ASN A 428 35.49 6.40 -11.00
CA ASN A 428 36.32 7.20 -11.92
C ASN A 428 35.94 8.69 -12.06
N GLY A 429 35.22 9.24 -11.07
CA GLY A 429 34.73 10.63 -11.07
C GLY A 429 33.32 10.82 -11.65
N GLN A 430 32.71 9.78 -12.24
CA GLN A 430 31.28 9.73 -12.52
C GLN A 430 30.53 9.32 -11.24
N SER A 431 29.30 9.80 -11.08
CA SER A 431 28.42 9.43 -9.97
C SER A 431 26.99 9.16 -10.46
N VAL A 432 26.31 8.21 -9.82
CA VAL A 432 24.87 7.97 -9.93
C VAL A 432 24.26 7.95 -8.52
N SER A 433 22.97 8.24 -8.40
CA SER A 433 22.30 8.37 -7.10
C SER A 433 20.91 7.75 -7.07
N ALA A 434 20.55 7.14 -5.94
CA ALA A 434 19.17 6.82 -5.58
C ALA A 434 18.68 7.83 -4.52
N GLN A 435 17.40 8.19 -4.56
CA GLN A 435 16.75 8.97 -3.51
C GLN A 435 16.58 8.12 -2.24
N ALA A 436 16.72 8.75 -1.08
CA ALA A 436 16.52 8.13 0.21
C ALA A 436 15.66 9.03 1.11
N GLN A 437 14.59 8.47 1.64
CA GLN A 437 13.69 9.12 2.58
C GLN A 437 13.61 8.27 3.85
N VAL A 438 13.95 8.88 4.98
CA VAL A 438 13.75 8.26 6.30
C VAL A 438 12.41 8.73 6.84
N THR A 439 11.39 7.87 6.76
CA THR A 439 10.09 8.15 7.36
C THR A 439 10.18 8.08 8.89
N ALA A 440 9.15 8.59 9.56
CA ALA A 440 8.85 8.11 10.90
C ALA A 440 8.63 6.58 10.85
N GLY A 441 8.87 5.90 11.96
CA GLY A 441 8.27 4.58 12.14
C GLY A 441 6.74 4.70 12.28
N PRO A 442 6.00 3.59 12.30
CA PRO A 442 4.74 3.57 13.03
C PRO A 442 4.96 4.18 14.42
N THR A 443 3.97 4.91 14.96
CA THR A 443 4.22 5.64 16.22
C THR A 443 4.48 4.72 17.41
N THR A 444 4.08 3.44 17.30
CA THR A 444 4.45 2.37 18.22
C THR A 444 5.06 1.14 17.54
N ASN A 445 5.78 0.38 18.35
CA ASN A 445 6.54 -0.82 17.98
C ASN A 445 5.94 -2.12 18.55
N HIS A 446 4.65 -2.11 18.88
CA HIS A 446 3.94 -3.19 19.55
C HIS A 446 2.50 -3.31 19.03
N VAL A 447 1.81 -4.41 19.35
CA VAL A 447 0.39 -4.62 18.99
C VAL A 447 -0.49 -3.69 19.78
N VAL A 448 -1.30 -2.90 19.08
CA VAL A 448 -2.26 -1.95 19.64
C VAL A 448 -3.69 -2.47 19.55
N ILE A 449 -4.55 -1.95 20.43
CA ILE A 449 -6.01 -1.98 20.30
C ILE A 449 -6.38 -0.94 19.25
N SER A 450 -7.02 -1.35 18.16
CA SER A 450 -7.44 -0.47 17.06
C SER A 450 -8.89 -0.05 17.22
N GLU A 451 -9.85 -0.95 16.96
CA GLU A 451 -11.28 -0.67 17.07
C GLU A 451 -11.94 -1.38 18.27
N VAL A 452 -12.84 -0.70 18.99
CA VAL A 452 -13.60 -1.26 20.12
C VAL A 452 -15.06 -0.81 20.10
N ALA A 453 -15.98 -1.77 20.27
CA ALA A 453 -17.38 -1.49 20.59
C ALA A 453 -17.86 -2.34 21.78
N GLY A 454 -18.36 -1.68 22.82
CA GLY A 454 -18.95 -2.31 24.02
C GLY A 454 -20.44 -2.65 23.89
N GLY A 455 -20.90 -2.90 22.67
CA GLY A 455 -22.31 -3.07 22.29
C GLY A 455 -22.59 -2.47 20.91
N GLY A 456 -23.70 -2.85 20.28
CA GLY A 456 -23.97 -2.52 18.88
C GLY A 456 -25.45 -2.65 18.47
N PRO A 457 -25.77 -2.69 17.16
CA PRO A 457 -27.16 -2.74 16.67
C PRO A 457 -27.97 -3.96 17.11
N ALA A 458 -27.33 -5.11 17.37
CA ALA A 458 -28.01 -6.27 17.96
C ALA A 458 -28.14 -6.21 19.50
N GLY A 459 -27.73 -5.11 20.12
CA GLY A 459 -27.90 -4.81 21.54
C GLY A 459 -26.61 -4.89 22.36
N ALA A 460 -26.76 -5.01 23.67
CA ALA A 460 -25.64 -4.95 24.62
C ALA A 460 -24.60 -6.07 24.47
N GLY A 461 -24.98 -7.20 23.86
CA GLY A 461 -24.04 -8.30 23.57
C GLY A 461 -23.26 -8.14 22.27
N ASP A 462 -23.55 -7.15 21.43
CA ASP A 462 -22.97 -6.97 20.10
C ASP A 462 -21.59 -6.29 20.19
N GLU A 463 -20.66 -6.95 20.90
CA GLU A 463 -19.37 -6.45 21.37
C GLU A 463 -18.18 -6.99 20.57
N PHE A 464 -17.16 -6.17 20.36
CA PHE A 464 -15.87 -6.61 19.81
C PHE A 464 -14.69 -5.73 20.27
N VAL A 465 -13.50 -6.32 20.18
CA VAL A 465 -12.19 -5.67 20.30
C VAL A 465 -11.33 -6.16 19.14
N GLU A 466 -10.83 -5.23 18.35
CA GLU A 466 -9.83 -5.47 17.32
C GLU A 466 -8.43 -5.15 17.85
N LEU A 467 -7.45 -5.92 17.40
CA LEU A 467 -6.03 -5.64 17.58
C LEU A 467 -5.37 -5.44 16.21
N TYR A 468 -4.50 -4.44 16.11
CA TYR A 468 -3.69 -4.16 14.93
C TYR A 468 -2.20 -4.30 15.25
N ASN A 469 -1.43 -4.84 14.30
CA ASN A 469 0.02 -4.99 14.40
C ASN A 469 0.75 -3.99 13.48
N PRO A 470 1.15 -2.80 13.98
CA PRO A 470 1.90 -1.82 13.20
C PRO A 470 3.32 -2.29 12.80
N THR A 471 3.80 -3.39 13.36
CA THR A 471 5.20 -3.82 13.18
C THR A 471 5.42 -4.60 11.90
N ASN A 472 6.64 -4.50 11.36
CA ASN A 472 7.08 -5.13 10.11
C ASN A 472 7.31 -6.67 10.25
N ALA A 473 6.76 -7.33 11.27
CA ALA A 473 6.94 -8.76 11.55
C ALA A 473 5.66 -9.40 12.16
N GLU A 474 5.50 -10.72 12.05
CA GLU A 474 4.42 -11.43 12.75
C GLU A 474 4.61 -11.36 14.27
N VAL A 475 3.58 -10.93 15.01
CA VAL A 475 3.58 -10.93 16.48
C VAL A 475 2.81 -12.14 17.02
N ASN A 476 3.49 -12.89 17.88
CA ASN A 476 2.90 -14.03 18.59
C ASN A 476 2.15 -13.58 19.86
N ILE A 477 0.84 -13.41 19.71
CA ILE A 477 -0.09 -13.10 20.81
C ILE A 477 -0.67 -14.35 21.51
N GLY A 478 -0.10 -15.54 21.26
CA GLY A 478 -0.60 -16.80 21.81
C GLY A 478 -0.47 -16.86 23.34
N GLY A 479 -1.59 -17.06 24.04
CA GLY A 479 -1.62 -17.03 25.51
C GLY A 479 -1.55 -15.63 26.13
N TRP A 480 -1.66 -14.57 25.32
CA TRP A 480 -1.90 -13.22 25.83
C TRP A 480 -3.29 -13.12 26.48
N LYS A 481 -3.51 -12.07 27.27
CA LYS A 481 -4.76 -11.80 28.00
C LYS A 481 -5.43 -10.55 27.44
N LEU A 482 -6.66 -10.70 26.97
CA LEU A 482 -7.60 -9.59 26.80
C LEU A 482 -8.34 -9.39 28.12
N GLN A 483 -8.35 -8.16 28.65
CA GLN A 483 -8.98 -7.85 29.95
C GLN A 483 -9.94 -6.69 29.87
N TYR A 484 -10.99 -6.76 30.69
CA TYR A 484 -12.02 -5.72 30.83
C TYR A 484 -12.18 -5.24 32.29
N LYS A 485 -12.42 -3.94 32.44
CA LYS A 485 -12.60 -3.22 33.71
C LYS A 485 -13.68 -2.15 33.55
N SER A 486 -14.66 -2.10 34.45
CA SER A 486 -15.67 -1.04 34.46
C SER A 486 -15.07 0.35 34.73
N ALA A 487 -15.79 1.41 34.31
CA ALA A 487 -15.34 2.80 34.39
C ALA A 487 -14.65 3.20 35.71
N THR A 488 -15.20 2.77 36.86
CA THR A 488 -14.66 3.10 38.19
C THR A 488 -14.20 1.89 39.01
N GLY A 489 -14.24 0.67 38.44
CA GLY A 489 -13.85 -0.55 39.15
C GLY A 489 -12.36 -0.55 39.58
N PRO A 490 -12.00 -1.18 40.72
CA PRO A 490 -10.64 -1.10 41.27
C PRO A 490 -9.61 -2.01 40.56
N SER A 491 -10.06 -2.97 39.74
CA SER A 491 -9.19 -3.95 39.06
C SER A 491 -9.87 -4.51 37.82
N TYR A 492 -9.08 -5.04 36.90
CA TYR A 492 -9.56 -5.81 35.74
C TYR A 492 -10.11 -7.16 36.22
N SER A 493 -11.41 -7.36 36.02
CA SER A 493 -12.14 -8.56 36.48
C SER A 493 -12.57 -9.46 35.33
N GLY A 494 -12.82 -8.90 34.13
CA GLY A 494 -12.87 -9.67 32.90
C GLY A 494 -11.47 -10.08 32.48
N THR A 495 -11.22 -11.36 32.22
CA THR A 495 -9.93 -11.84 31.68
C THR A 495 -10.16 -13.05 30.78
N TYR A 496 -9.96 -12.85 29.49
CA TYR A 496 -9.92 -13.90 28.46
C TYR A 496 -8.46 -14.17 28.09
N THR A 497 -8.10 -15.44 27.89
CA THR A 497 -6.75 -15.82 27.43
C THR A 497 -6.82 -16.31 25.99
N LEU A 498 -6.03 -15.69 25.11
CA LEU A 498 -6.03 -15.97 23.68
C LEU A 498 -5.49 -17.38 23.39
N PRO A 499 -6.00 -18.08 22.36
CA PRO A 499 -5.49 -19.39 21.94
C PRO A 499 -3.98 -19.37 21.69
N SER A 500 -3.29 -20.47 22.01
CA SER A 500 -1.82 -20.58 21.80
C SER A 500 -1.39 -20.47 20.33
N THR A 501 -2.33 -20.59 19.40
CA THR A 501 -2.20 -20.42 17.95
C THR A 501 -2.46 -18.99 17.46
N ALA A 502 -2.88 -18.05 18.32
CA ALA A 502 -3.17 -16.67 17.92
C ALA A 502 -1.89 -15.93 17.50
N ARG A 503 -1.92 -15.35 16.29
CA ARG A 503 -0.84 -14.56 15.66
C ARG A 503 -1.47 -13.38 14.95
N ILE A 504 -0.74 -12.27 14.86
CA ILE A 504 -1.06 -11.17 13.93
C ILE A 504 0.08 -11.06 12.93
N ALA A 505 -0.21 -11.12 11.63
CA ALA A 505 0.78 -10.87 10.59
C ALA A 505 1.36 -9.44 10.70
N ALA A 506 2.51 -9.19 10.08
CA ALA A 506 3.02 -7.83 9.91
C ALA A 506 1.93 -6.98 9.24
N HIS A 507 1.67 -5.78 9.76
CA HIS A 507 0.65 -4.86 9.23
C HIS A 507 -0.78 -5.45 9.19
N GLY A 508 -1.06 -6.52 9.95
CA GLY A 508 -2.34 -7.23 9.96
C GLY A 508 -3.20 -6.94 11.20
N PHE A 509 -4.40 -7.53 11.20
CA PHE A 509 -5.43 -7.37 12.22
C PHE A 509 -5.78 -8.68 12.92
N TYR A 510 -6.46 -8.62 14.07
CA TYR A 510 -6.97 -9.78 14.79
C TYR A 510 -8.26 -9.45 15.56
N LEU A 511 -9.38 -10.08 15.19
CA LEU A 511 -10.70 -9.75 15.73
C LEU A 511 -11.09 -10.65 16.91
N LEU A 512 -11.39 -10.05 18.06
CA LEU A 512 -11.97 -10.72 19.23
C LEU A 512 -13.40 -10.26 19.46
N THR A 513 -14.32 -11.18 19.77
CA THR A 513 -15.75 -10.88 19.97
C THR A 513 -16.37 -11.57 21.17
N SER A 514 -17.52 -11.09 21.65
CA SER A 514 -18.36 -11.85 22.58
C SER A 514 -19.18 -12.94 21.85
N SER A 515 -19.99 -13.70 22.56
CA SER A 515 -20.99 -14.61 21.95
C SER A 515 -22.22 -13.92 21.35
N GLY A 516 -22.38 -12.60 21.55
CA GLY A 516 -23.52 -11.81 21.07
C GLY A 516 -23.22 -10.92 19.86
N TYR A 517 -21.98 -10.93 19.36
CA TYR A 517 -21.56 -10.17 18.19
C TYR A 517 -22.35 -10.56 16.93
N ALA A 518 -22.84 -9.55 16.21
CA ALA A 518 -23.69 -9.68 15.03
C ALA A 518 -23.14 -8.94 13.80
N GLY A 519 -21.84 -8.65 13.76
CA GLY A 519 -21.16 -8.11 12.58
C GLY A 519 -20.90 -9.18 11.52
N THR A 520 -20.61 -8.73 10.30
CA THR A 520 -20.38 -9.59 9.13
C THR A 520 -18.97 -10.18 9.05
N VAL A 521 -17.99 -9.56 9.72
CA VAL A 521 -16.60 -10.01 9.70
C VAL A 521 -16.38 -11.09 10.76
N THR A 522 -15.93 -12.27 10.31
CA THR A 522 -15.74 -13.44 11.17
C THR A 522 -14.66 -13.20 12.23
N ALA A 523 -14.97 -13.48 13.49
CA ALA A 523 -14.00 -13.35 14.59
C ALA A 523 -12.85 -14.36 14.49
N ASP A 524 -11.65 -13.95 14.88
CA ASP A 524 -10.47 -14.83 15.00
C ASP A 524 -10.43 -15.58 16.33
N SER A 525 -11.05 -15.01 17.37
CA SER A 525 -11.32 -15.63 18.67
C SER A 525 -12.61 -15.05 19.25
N SER A 526 -13.28 -15.80 20.13
CA SER A 526 -14.38 -15.27 20.92
C SER A 526 -14.13 -15.49 22.41
N TRP A 527 -14.38 -14.45 23.22
CA TRP A 527 -14.45 -14.55 24.67
C TRP A 527 -15.80 -15.07 25.17
N GLY A 528 -16.77 -15.29 24.27
CA GLY A 528 -18.08 -15.81 24.61
C GLY A 528 -18.80 -14.94 25.64
N THR A 529 -18.98 -15.49 26.85
CA THR A 529 -19.60 -14.82 28.00
C THR A 529 -18.62 -14.60 29.18
N VAL A 530 -17.30 -14.62 28.95
CA VAL A 530 -16.28 -14.49 30.01
C VAL A 530 -16.32 -13.12 30.71
N PHE A 531 -16.67 -12.08 29.96
CA PHE A 531 -17.11 -10.79 30.48
C PHE A 531 -18.15 -10.20 29.52
N ALA A 532 -18.85 -9.17 30.00
CA ALA A 532 -19.62 -8.24 29.18
C ALA A 532 -19.07 -6.84 29.38
N MET A 533 -19.04 -6.05 28.31
CA MET A 533 -18.53 -4.70 28.27
C MET A 533 -19.63 -3.69 28.62
N SER A 534 -19.25 -2.42 28.65
CA SER A 534 -20.17 -1.30 28.77
C SER A 534 -20.20 -0.56 27.45
N ALA A 535 -21.39 -0.27 26.92
CA ALA A 535 -21.53 0.51 25.69
C ALA A 535 -21.15 2.00 25.86
N THR A 536 -20.95 2.47 27.09
CA THR A 536 -20.80 3.91 27.40
C THR A 536 -19.54 4.30 28.15
N ALA A 537 -18.99 3.43 29.01
CA ALA A 537 -17.74 3.70 29.73
C ALA A 537 -17.10 2.45 30.35
N GLY A 538 -15.80 2.25 30.12
CA GLY A 538 -15.04 1.07 30.55
C GLY A 538 -13.57 1.14 30.16
N HIS A 539 -12.86 0.02 30.28
CA HIS A 539 -11.48 -0.11 29.82
C HIS A 539 -11.27 -1.49 29.22
N VAL A 540 -10.50 -1.54 28.14
CA VAL A 540 -9.95 -2.76 27.54
C VAL A 540 -8.43 -2.67 27.65
N ARG A 541 -7.75 -3.79 27.93
CA ARG A 541 -6.31 -3.88 27.75
C ARG A 541 -5.85 -5.24 27.25
N ILE A 542 -4.67 -5.25 26.64
CA ILE A 542 -4.04 -6.42 26.04
C ILE A 542 -2.60 -6.56 26.56
N GLY A 543 -2.10 -7.80 26.69
CA GLY A 543 -0.73 -8.07 27.12
C GLY A 543 -0.43 -9.56 27.34
N PRO A 544 0.83 -9.96 27.54
CA PRO A 544 1.23 -11.37 27.69
C PRO A 544 0.64 -12.06 28.93
N ALA A 545 0.81 -13.38 29.00
CA ALA A 545 0.34 -14.23 30.11
C ALA A 545 0.78 -13.74 31.52
N ALA A 546 1.85 -12.96 31.63
CA ALA A 546 2.33 -12.38 32.88
C ALA A 546 1.42 -11.26 33.44
N MET A 547 0.62 -10.58 32.60
CA MET A 547 -0.23 -9.46 33.02
C MET A 547 -1.24 -9.87 34.10
N GLY A 548 -1.21 -9.15 35.22
CA GLY A 548 -2.10 -9.33 36.37
C GLY A 548 -3.45 -8.62 36.17
N THR A 549 -4.05 -8.14 37.26
CA THR A 549 -5.38 -7.49 37.26
C THR A 549 -5.37 -6.05 37.77
N THR A 550 -4.24 -5.58 38.32
CA THR A 550 -4.08 -4.21 38.81
C THR A 550 -4.02 -3.23 37.63
N PRO A 551 -4.67 -2.04 37.71
CA PRO A 551 -4.41 -0.94 36.78
C PRO A 551 -2.94 -0.48 36.87
N GLY A 552 -2.35 -0.04 35.75
CA GLY A 552 -0.92 0.37 35.72
C GLY A 552 0.08 -0.80 35.84
N ASP A 553 -0.34 -2.03 35.56
CA ASP A 553 0.55 -3.19 35.45
C ASP A 553 1.48 -3.02 34.23
N THR A 554 2.80 -3.02 34.45
CA THR A 554 3.83 -2.80 33.42
C THR A 554 3.95 -3.93 32.40
N ASN A 555 3.14 -4.98 32.52
CA ASN A 555 2.97 -6.02 31.51
C ASN A 555 1.79 -5.75 30.56
N ALA A 556 1.00 -4.68 30.77
CA ALA A 556 0.08 -4.22 29.74
C ALA A 556 0.88 -3.71 28.53
N VAL A 557 0.43 -4.08 27.33
CA VAL A 557 1.03 -3.66 26.06
C VAL A 557 0.29 -2.45 25.48
N ASP A 558 -1.04 -2.42 25.63
CA ASP A 558 -1.93 -1.29 25.29
C ASP A 558 -3.17 -1.35 26.20
N THR A 559 -3.68 -0.20 26.66
CA THR A 559 -4.82 0.00 27.56
C THR A 559 -5.72 1.17 27.13
N LEU A 560 -6.74 0.89 26.31
CA LEU A 560 -7.84 1.83 26.04
C LEU A 560 -8.74 2.01 27.27
N GLY A 561 -8.78 3.22 27.83
CA GLY A 561 -9.89 3.71 28.67
C GLY A 561 -10.88 4.57 27.87
N PHE A 562 -12.15 4.20 27.88
CA PHE A 562 -13.20 4.82 27.05
C PHE A 562 -14.40 5.28 27.87
N GLY A 563 -15.04 6.37 27.43
CA GLY A 563 -16.09 7.06 28.17
C GLY A 563 -15.51 7.94 29.28
N GLY A 564 -16.06 9.15 29.44
CA GLY A 564 -15.50 10.21 30.31
C GLY A 564 -15.48 9.94 31.82
N THR A 565 -15.80 8.72 32.26
CA THR A 565 -15.72 8.26 33.66
C THR A 565 -14.70 7.14 33.88
N ALA A 566 -13.99 6.70 32.82
CA ALA A 566 -12.95 5.68 32.90
C ALA A 566 -11.70 6.18 33.65
N ASN A 567 -11.51 5.69 34.88
CA ASN A 567 -10.54 6.22 35.84
C ASN A 567 -9.11 5.66 35.74
N ALA A 568 -8.79 4.86 34.73
CA ALA A 568 -7.48 4.23 34.52
C ALA A 568 -7.12 4.08 33.03
N ALA A 569 -7.47 5.09 32.23
CA ALA A 569 -7.01 5.26 30.85
C ALA A 569 -5.51 5.61 30.77
N GLU A 570 -4.90 5.40 29.61
CA GLU A 570 -3.54 5.87 29.34
C GLU A 570 -3.49 7.41 29.30
N GLY A 571 -2.37 7.97 29.74
CA GLY A 571 -2.22 9.40 30.01
C GLY A 571 -3.21 9.94 31.06
N ASN A 572 -3.89 9.05 31.80
CA ASN A 572 -5.07 9.34 32.63
C ASN A 572 -6.20 10.07 31.85
N SER A 573 -6.27 9.87 30.53
CA SER A 573 -7.03 10.72 29.60
C SER A 573 -7.97 9.88 28.71
N PRO A 574 -9.14 9.46 29.23
CA PRO A 574 -10.05 8.56 28.52
C PRO A 574 -10.72 9.21 27.31
N VAL A 575 -11.11 8.39 26.33
CA VAL A 575 -11.87 8.85 25.16
C VAL A 575 -13.21 9.44 25.61
N SER A 576 -13.43 10.73 25.35
CA SER A 576 -14.62 11.45 25.82
C SER A 576 -15.83 11.20 24.92
N GLY A 577 -16.99 10.92 25.54
CA GLY A 577 -18.23 10.60 24.84
C GLY A 577 -18.45 9.10 24.67
N ALA A 578 -19.48 8.73 23.90
CA ALA A 578 -19.78 7.35 23.53
C ALA A 578 -20.28 7.31 22.07
N PRO A 579 -20.00 6.24 21.32
CA PRO A 579 -20.50 6.07 19.97
C PRO A 579 -22.04 5.97 19.94
N ALA A 580 -22.61 6.28 18.77
CA ALA A 580 -23.98 5.88 18.45
C ALA A 580 -24.07 4.35 18.35
N THR A 581 -25.27 3.79 18.38
CA THR A 581 -25.51 2.33 18.42
C THR A 581 -24.88 1.52 17.27
N ALA A 582 -24.50 2.15 16.15
CA ALA A 582 -23.83 1.51 15.02
C ALA A 582 -22.31 1.77 14.95
N GLY A 583 -21.78 2.62 15.84
CA GLY A 583 -20.40 3.10 15.83
C GLY A 583 -19.48 2.36 16.81
N SER A 584 -18.29 2.95 17.00
CA SER A 584 -17.18 2.37 17.75
C SER A 584 -16.24 3.46 18.27
N TYR A 585 -15.32 3.10 19.15
CA TYR A 585 -14.09 3.85 19.41
C TYR A 585 -13.00 3.30 18.49
N GLU A 586 -12.27 4.17 17.80
CA GLU A 586 -11.29 3.80 16.78
C GLU A 586 -9.97 4.52 17.00
N ARG A 587 -8.85 3.79 16.99
CA ARG A 587 -7.51 4.38 17.03
C ARG A 587 -7.20 5.03 15.70
N LYS A 588 -6.68 6.25 15.71
CA LYS A 588 -6.31 6.97 14.48
C LYS A 588 -5.21 6.22 13.71
N ALA A 589 -5.18 6.37 12.38
CA ALA A 589 -4.01 5.97 11.60
C ALA A 589 -2.83 6.94 11.80
N ASN A 590 -3.10 8.24 11.94
CA ASN A 590 -2.10 9.29 12.14
C ASN A 590 -2.66 10.48 12.93
N ALA A 591 -1.80 11.40 13.37
CA ALA A 591 -2.17 12.54 14.22
C ALA A 591 -3.32 13.41 13.68
N GLY A 592 -3.41 13.58 12.36
CA GLY A 592 -4.43 14.38 11.67
C GLY A 592 -5.71 13.63 11.34
N ALA A 593 -5.77 12.32 11.56
CA ALA A 593 -6.91 11.50 11.17
C ALA A 593 -8.18 11.82 11.97
N SER A 594 -9.32 11.67 11.32
CA SER A 594 -10.66 12.03 11.81
C SER A 594 -11.70 10.99 11.40
N ALA A 595 -12.89 10.98 11.99
CA ALA A 595 -13.96 10.06 11.58
C ALA A 595 -14.28 10.16 10.08
N ALA A 596 -14.24 11.38 9.51
CA ALA A 596 -14.47 11.60 8.09
C ALA A 596 -13.32 11.11 7.17
N THR A 597 -12.11 10.89 7.69
CA THR A 597 -10.99 10.34 6.91
C THR A 597 -10.72 8.86 7.20
N MET A 598 -11.20 8.33 8.33
CA MET A 598 -11.11 6.90 8.71
C MET A 598 -12.34 6.06 8.30
N GLU A 599 -13.46 6.68 7.94
CA GLU A 599 -14.68 5.94 7.51
C GLU A 599 -14.82 5.82 5.98
N GLY A 600 -15.37 4.68 5.53
CA GLY A 600 -15.73 4.44 4.14
C GLY A 600 -14.51 4.43 3.21
N SER A 601 -14.49 5.32 2.22
CA SER A 601 -13.35 5.54 1.32
C SER A 601 -12.55 6.79 1.71
N GLY A 602 -12.48 7.10 3.01
CA GLY A 602 -11.72 8.23 3.54
C GLY A 602 -10.21 8.08 3.33
N ALA A 603 -9.49 9.21 3.29
CA ALA A 603 -8.08 9.26 2.91
C ALA A 603 -7.10 8.58 3.89
N ASP A 604 -7.56 8.16 5.07
CA ASP A 604 -6.80 7.44 6.09
C ASP A 604 -7.34 6.02 6.36
N ALA A 605 -8.49 5.66 5.80
CA ALA A 605 -9.26 4.43 6.08
C ALA A 605 -8.63 3.12 5.59
N ALA A 606 -7.35 3.15 5.20
CA ALA A 606 -6.57 1.99 4.75
C ALA A 606 -5.06 2.13 5.10
N LYS A 607 -4.74 2.92 6.15
CA LYS A 607 -3.36 3.26 6.58
C LYS A 607 -2.93 2.55 7.88
N GLY A 608 -3.74 1.67 8.45
CA GLY A 608 -3.40 0.95 9.67
C GLY A 608 -3.47 1.83 10.92
N ASN A 609 -4.18 1.35 11.92
CA ASN A 609 -4.65 2.18 13.04
C ASN A 609 -3.58 2.27 14.13
N SER A 610 -2.45 2.87 13.77
CA SER A 610 -1.16 2.81 14.48
C SER A 610 -0.90 3.96 15.46
N TYR A 611 -1.72 5.01 15.45
CA TYR A 611 -1.42 6.23 16.19
C TYR A 611 -1.64 6.05 17.69
N ASP A 612 -0.54 6.08 18.43
CA ASP A 612 -0.53 5.94 19.87
C ASP A 612 0.51 6.87 20.49
N THR A 613 0.04 7.77 21.36
CA THR A 613 0.85 8.68 22.17
C THR A 613 0.79 8.30 23.65
N ASN A 614 0.19 7.14 23.98
CA ASN A 614 -0.18 6.73 25.34
C ASN A 614 -1.14 7.75 26.00
N VAL A 615 -2.06 8.35 25.23
CA VAL A 615 -3.06 9.32 25.68
C VAL A 615 -4.37 9.08 24.92
N ASN A 616 -5.24 8.19 25.42
CA ASN A 616 -6.34 7.64 24.61
C ASN A 616 -7.27 8.72 23.99
N SER A 617 -7.49 9.85 24.65
CA SER A 617 -8.30 10.97 24.11
C SER A 617 -7.65 11.75 22.96
N ALA A 618 -6.33 11.67 22.78
CA ALA A 618 -5.61 12.18 21.62
C ALA A 618 -5.53 11.12 20.50
N ASP A 619 -5.47 9.85 20.89
CA ASP A 619 -5.17 8.72 20.01
C ASP A 619 -6.41 8.14 19.31
N PHE A 620 -7.56 8.16 19.98
CA PHE A 620 -8.82 7.61 19.48
C PHE A 620 -9.79 8.69 19.01
N ILE A 621 -10.69 8.27 18.13
CA ILE A 621 -11.87 8.99 17.65
C ILE A 621 -13.13 8.14 17.90
N ILE A 622 -14.31 8.76 17.79
CA ILE A 622 -15.59 8.06 17.78
C ILE A 622 -16.07 7.96 16.33
N ARG A 623 -16.29 6.74 15.84
CA ARG A 623 -16.88 6.47 14.51
C ARG A 623 -18.41 6.47 14.58
N THR A 624 -19.04 6.84 13.46
CA THR A 624 -20.49 6.68 13.25
C THR A 624 -20.87 5.24 12.91
N THR A 625 -19.96 4.54 12.22
CA THR A 625 -20.15 3.20 11.67
C THR A 625 -18.92 2.35 11.96
N ARG A 626 -19.12 1.24 12.68
CA ARG A 626 -18.09 0.23 12.98
C ARG A 626 -17.53 -0.42 11.71
N GLY A 627 -16.25 -0.74 11.68
CA GLY A 627 -15.57 -1.30 10.50
C GLY A 627 -14.59 -2.45 10.74
N PRO A 628 -14.89 -3.44 11.61
CA PRO A 628 -13.87 -4.34 12.14
C PRO A 628 -13.22 -5.25 11.09
N GLN A 629 -11.92 -5.47 11.27
CA GLN A 629 -11.00 -6.21 10.43
C GLN A 629 -10.44 -7.42 11.20
N ASN A 630 -10.05 -8.47 10.49
CA ASN A 630 -9.56 -9.73 11.08
C ASN A 630 -8.27 -10.20 10.40
N LYS A 631 -7.70 -11.35 10.79
CA LYS A 631 -6.45 -11.86 10.19
C LYS A 631 -6.53 -12.22 8.69
N ALA A 632 -7.72 -12.17 8.10
CA ALA A 632 -7.98 -12.40 6.68
C ALA A 632 -8.36 -11.11 5.92
N SER A 633 -8.44 -9.96 6.61
CA SER A 633 -8.42 -8.64 5.98
C SER A 633 -7.09 -8.39 5.26
N GLY A 634 -7.07 -7.42 4.34
CA GLY A 634 -5.82 -6.90 3.79
C GLY A 634 -4.94 -6.28 4.87
N THR A 635 -3.63 -6.33 4.67
CA THR A 635 -2.65 -5.66 5.54
C THR A 635 -2.51 -4.18 5.18
N GLU A 636 -2.41 -3.31 6.18
CA GLU A 636 -2.35 -1.85 6.01
C GLU A 636 -1.06 -1.27 6.60
N VAL A 637 -0.35 -0.45 5.83
CA VAL A 637 0.98 0.09 6.20
C VAL A 637 0.85 1.54 6.72
N PRO A 638 1.41 1.85 7.91
CA PRO A 638 1.44 3.21 8.49
C PRO A 638 2.27 4.25 7.72
#